data_AF-A0AA35GL10-F1
#
_entry.id   AF-A0AA35GL10-F1
#
_cell.length_a   1.000
_cell.length_b   1.000
_cell.length_c   1.000
_cell.angle_alpha   90.00
_cell.angle_beta   90.00
_cell.angle_gamma   90.00
#
_symmetry.space_group_name_H-M   'P 1'
#
loop_
_entity.id
_entity.type
_entity.pdbx_description
1 polymer ?
#
loop_
_entity_poly.entity_id
_entity_poly.type
_entity_poly.pdbx_seq_one_letter_code
_entity_poly.pdbx_strand_id
1 'polypeptide(L)'
;MPHEQAVQQMTNVEFVADIMEFSRYGALAQAFVIDALQRHAERIAAANPKDLDSPGLCGNAWVGVAQEIRTKLVIKYGEYENNG
;
A
#
# COMPACT_ATOMS: atom_id res chain seq x y z
N MET A 1 -5.12 24.60 29.54
CA MET A 1 -3.84 24.00 29.11
C MET A 1 -4.08 23.41 27.73
N PRO A 2 -3.26 23.70 26.71
CA PRO A 2 -3.42 23.03 25.44
C PRO A 2 -3.11 21.55 25.66
N HIS A 3 -4.03 20.67 25.27
CA HIS A 3 -3.77 19.25 25.21
C HIS A 3 -2.76 19.05 24.09
N GLU A 4 -1.48 19.01 24.45
CA GLU A 4 -0.43 18.49 23.60
C GLU A 4 -0.81 17.04 23.34
N GLN A 5 -1.45 16.79 22.20
CA GLN A 5 -1.81 15.45 21.77
C GLN A 5 -0.48 14.70 21.68
N ALA A 6 -0.22 13.84 22.66
CA ALA A 6 0.90 12.92 22.60
C ALA A 6 0.75 12.15 21.30
N VAL A 7 1.60 12.43 20.31
CA VAL A 7 1.64 11.66 19.09
C VAL A 7 2.03 10.26 19.53
N GLN A 8 1.04 9.37 19.54
CA GLN A 8 1.26 7.97 19.88
C GLN A 8 2.27 7.46 18.86
N GLN A 9 3.47 7.13 19.34
CA GLN A 9 4.55 6.62 18.49
C GLN A 9 4.16 5.24 18.00
N MET A 10 3.54 5.18 16.82
CA MET A 10 3.17 3.95 16.14
C MET A 10 4.28 3.57 15.15
N THR A 11 4.61 2.30 15.10
CA THR A 11 5.34 1.71 13.98
C THR A 11 4.50 1.79 12.70
N ASN A 12 5.13 1.66 11.54
CA ASN A 12 4.40 1.62 10.27
C ASN A 12 3.36 0.49 10.22
N VAL A 13 3.63 -0.64 10.89
CA VAL A 13 2.69 -1.75 10.96
C VAL A 13 1.47 -1.37 11.79
N GLU A 14 1.68 -0.82 12.98
CA GLU A 14 0.59 -0.36 13.86
C GLU A 14 -0.24 0.74 13.20
N PHE A 15 0.41 1.67 12.51
CA PHE A 15 -0.30 2.76 11.83
C PHE A 15 -1.15 2.26 10.64
N VAL A 16 -0.64 1.32 9.84
CA VAL A 16 -1.44 0.72 8.75
C VAL A 16 -2.60 -0.10 9.31
N ALA A 17 -2.39 -0.82 10.40
CA ALA A 17 -3.47 -1.52 11.10
C ALA A 17 -4.53 -0.53 11.61
N ASP A 18 -4.12 0.60 12.21
CA ASP A 18 -5.04 1.64 12.69
C ASP A 18 -5.89 2.23 11.55
N ILE A 19 -5.28 2.53 10.39
CA ILE A 19 -6.01 2.98 9.19
C ILE A 19 -7.09 1.96 8.77
N MET A 20 -6.76 0.66 8.83
CA MET A 20 -7.68 -0.41 8.42
C MET A 20 -8.76 -0.71 9.47
N GLU A 21 -8.45 -0.59 10.76
CA GLU A 21 -9.31 -1.06 11.86
C GLU A 21 -10.14 0.04 12.50
N PHE A 22 -9.61 1.27 12.58
CA PHE A 22 -10.19 2.37 13.36
C PHE A 22 -10.60 3.58 12.53
N SER A 23 -11.18 3.33 11.35
CA SER A 23 -11.76 4.40 10.53
C SER A 23 -13.20 4.72 10.91
N ARG A 24 -13.55 6.01 10.92
CA ARG A 24 -14.94 6.50 11.04
C ARG A 24 -15.86 6.01 9.91
N TYR A 25 -15.28 5.53 8.81
CA TYR A 25 -15.99 4.98 7.65
C TYR A 25 -16.02 3.44 7.64
N GLY A 26 -15.52 2.80 8.71
CA GLY A 26 -15.54 1.35 8.87
C GLY A 26 -14.89 0.61 7.70
N ALA A 27 -15.55 -0.45 7.22
CA ALA A 27 -15.05 -1.33 6.15
C ALA A 27 -14.72 -0.61 4.83
N LEU A 28 -15.27 0.57 4.55
CA LEU A 28 -14.93 1.33 3.35
C LEU A 28 -13.47 1.77 3.34
N ALA A 29 -12.88 2.05 4.50
CA ALA A 29 -11.45 2.37 4.59
C ALA A 29 -10.59 1.17 4.20
N GLN A 30 -10.97 -0.03 4.60
CA GLN A 30 -10.26 -1.25 4.21
C GLN A 30 -10.34 -1.48 2.71
N ALA A 31 -11.53 -1.35 2.11
CA ALA A 31 -11.70 -1.46 0.67
C ALA A 31 -10.85 -0.43 -0.09
N PHE A 32 -10.80 0.81 0.40
CA PHE A 32 -9.97 1.87 -0.17
C PHE A 32 -8.47 1.54 -0.12
N VAL A 33 -7.96 1.07 1.02
CA VAL A 33 -6.53 0.70 1.14
C VAL A 33 -6.20 -0.47 0.22
N ILE A 34 -7.08 -1.46 0.11
CA ILE A 34 -6.89 -2.59 -0.80
C ILE A 34 -6.91 -2.16 -2.28
N ASP A 35 -7.80 -1.25 -2.69
CA ASP A 35 -7.78 -0.68 -4.05
C ASP A 35 -6.48 0.11 -4.32
N ALA A 36 -6.04 0.93 -3.37
CA ALA A 36 -4.79 1.69 -3.49
C ALA A 36 -3.57 0.75 -3.63
N LEU A 37 -3.51 -0.32 -2.84
CA LEU A 37 -2.46 -1.32 -2.93
C LEU A 37 -2.47 -2.05 -4.28
N GLN A 38 -3.64 -2.44 -4.79
CA GLN A 38 -3.77 -3.07 -6.11
C GLN A 38 -3.23 -2.15 -7.22
N ARG A 39 -3.79 -0.94 -7.34
CA ARG A 39 -3.37 0.03 -8.37
C ARG A 39 -1.87 0.34 -8.31
N HIS A 40 -1.31 0.47 -7.11
CA HIS A 40 0.10 0.77 -6.96
C HIS A 40 0.97 -0.44 -7.33
N ALA A 41 0.65 -1.62 -6.82
CA ALA A 41 1.39 -2.84 -7.10
C ALA A 41 1.41 -3.15 -8.60
N GLU A 42 0.30 -2.98 -9.31
CA GLU A 42 0.25 -3.19 -10.76
C GLU A 42 1.13 -2.24 -11.53
N ARG A 43 1.00 -0.93 -11.26
CA ARG A 43 1.79 0.10 -11.93
C ARG A 43 3.28 -0.10 -11.71
N ILE A 44 3.71 -0.43 -10.49
CA ILE A 44 5.12 -0.65 -10.18
C ILE A 44 5.61 -1.99 -10.75
N ALA A 45 4.80 -3.05 -10.69
CA ALA A 45 5.17 -4.35 -11.25
C ALA A 45 5.38 -4.32 -12.78
N ALA A 46 4.70 -3.41 -13.49
CA ALA A 46 4.82 -3.20 -14.93
C ALA A 46 5.85 -2.12 -15.31
N ALA A 47 6.41 -1.40 -14.35
CA ALA A 47 7.36 -0.33 -14.63
C ALA A 47 8.75 -0.88 -14.99
N ASN A 48 9.51 -0.09 -15.75
CA ASN A 48 10.92 -0.35 -15.98
C ASN A 48 11.72 -0.04 -14.69
N PRO A 49 12.44 -1.02 -14.11
CA PRO A 49 13.15 -0.83 -12.84
C PRO A 49 14.09 0.38 -12.81
N LYS A 50 14.74 0.72 -13.93
CA LYS A 50 15.68 1.85 -14.01
C LYS A 50 15.02 3.20 -13.75
N ASP A 51 13.73 3.32 -14.06
CA ASP A 51 12.97 4.55 -13.85
C ASP A 51 12.53 4.71 -12.39
N LEU A 52 12.73 3.67 -11.57
CA LEU A 52 12.39 3.61 -10.15
C LEU A 52 13.61 3.67 -9.22
N ASP A 53 14.82 3.65 -9.77
CA ASP A 53 16.06 3.75 -9.00
C ASP A 53 16.16 5.13 -8.33
N SER A 54 16.44 5.14 -7.03
CA SER A 54 16.72 6.37 -6.27
C SER A 54 17.70 6.11 -5.13
N PRO A 55 18.33 7.16 -4.56
CA PRO A 55 19.22 6.98 -3.41
C PRO A 55 18.50 6.27 -2.26
N GLY A 56 18.95 5.05 -1.93
CA GLY A 56 18.35 4.22 -0.89
C GLY A 56 17.25 3.25 -1.35
N LEU A 57 16.88 3.23 -2.63
CA LEU A 57 15.90 2.29 -3.18
C LEU A 57 16.38 1.72 -4.52
N CYS A 58 16.61 0.40 -4.55
CA CYS A 58 16.88 -0.32 -5.79
C CYS A 58 15.58 -0.58 -6.53
N GLY A 59 15.48 -0.09 -7.77
CA GLY A 59 14.30 -0.24 -8.62
C GLY A 59 13.95 -1.69 -8.90
N ASN A 60 14.94 -2.57 -9.10
CA ASN A 60 14.67 -4.01 -9.27
C ASN A 60 14.05 -4.63 -8.02
N ALA A 61 14.55 -4.26 -6.83
CA ALA A 61 13.97 -4.72 -5.58
C ALA A 61 12.53 -4.19 -5.41
N TRP A 62 12.30 -2.93 -5.78
CA TRP A 62 10.98 -2.31 -5.69
C TRP A 62 9.94 -2.95 -6.64
N VAL A 63 10.33 -3.24 -7.88
CA VAL A 63 9.52 -4.00 -8.84
C VAL A 63 9.25 -5.42 -8.31
N GLY A 64 10.25 -6.10 -7.76
CA GLY A 64 10.08 -7.43 -7.17
C GLY A 64 9.07 -7.44 -6.02
N VAL A 65 9.14 -6.47 -5.10
CA VAL A 65 8.16 -6.30 -4.02
C VAL A 65 6.75 -6.08 -4.58
N ALA A 66 6.61 -5.22 -5.59
CA ALA A 66 5.33 -4.97 -6.23
C ALA A 66 4.74 -6.22 -6.89
N GLN A 67 5.57 -7.05 -7.54
CA GLN A 67 5.14 -8.33 -8.12
C GLN A 67 4.67 -9.33 -7.06
N GLU A 68 5.36 -9.42 -5.93
CA GLU A 68 4.95 -10.28 -4.80
C GLU A 68 3.60 -9.83 -4.25
N ILE A 69 3.44 -8.53 -3.97
CA ILE A 69 2.20 -7.97 -3.44
C ILE A 69 1.04 -8.15 -4.44
N ARG A 70 1.27 -7.85 -5.73
CA ARG A 70 0.30 -8.07 -6.80
C ARG A 70 -0.16 -9.52 -6.82
N THR A 71 0.78 -10.47 -6.76
CA THR A 71 0.46 -11.91 -6.76
C THR A 71 -0.47 -12.27 -5.59
N LYS A 72 -0.17 -11.79 -4.38
CA LYS A 72 -1.02 -12.03 -3.20
C LYS A 72 -2.43 -11.43 -3.37
N LEU A 73 -2.53 -10.25 -3.96
CA LEU A 73 -3.81 -9.58 -4.21
C LEU A 73 -4.62 -10.34 -5.27
N VAL A 74 -3.99 -10.75 -6.37
CA VAL A 74 -4.64 -11.52 -7.44
C VAL A 74 -5.16 -12.88 -6.94
N ILE A 75 -4.36 -13.59 -6.14
CA ILE A 75 -4.79 -14.87 -5.54
C ILE A 75 -6.05 -14.68 -4.69
N LYS A 76 -6.15 -13.57 -3.95
CA LYS A 76 -7.25 -13.34 -3.00
C LYS A 76 -8.49 -12.74 -3.65
N TYR A 77 -8.33 -11.82 -4.59
CA TYR A 77 -9.41 -10.97 -5.12
C TYR A 77 -9.66 -11.13 -6.63
N GLY A 78 -8.79 -11.84 -7.35
CA GLY A 78 -8.79 -11.92 -8.81
C GLY A 78 -7.92 -10.84 -9.47
N GLU A 79 -7.81 -10.90 -10.80
CA GLU A 79 -7.11 -9.86 -11.58
C GLU A 79 -7.79 -8.50 -11.36
N TYR A 80 -6.99 -7.44 -11.25
CA TYR A 80 -7.53 -6.09 -11.16
C TYR A 80 -7.98 -5.64 -12.54
N GLU A 81 -9.29 -5.57 -12.76
CA GLU A 81 -9.83 -4.98 -13.97
C GLU A 81 -9.76 -3.46 -13.85
N ASN A 82 -8.75 -2.87 -14.49
CA ASN A 82 -8.61 -1.44 -14.59
C ASN A 82 -9.70 -0.90 -15.53
N ASN A 83 -10.90 -0.66 -14.99
CA ASN A 83 -11.98 0.05 -15.67
C ASN A 83 -11.58 1.53 -15.79
N GLY A 84 -10.64 1.81 -16.69
CA GLY A 84 -10.21 3.13 -17.14
C GLY A 84 -10.89 3.51 -18.44
#